data_AF-A0A841VEW0-F1
#
_entry.id   AF-A0A841VEW0-F1
#
_cell.length_a   1.000
_cell.length_b   1.000
_cell.length_c   1.000
_cell.angle_alpha   90.00
_cell.angle_beta   90.00
_cell.angle_gamma   90.00
#
_symmetry.space_group_name_H-M   'P 1'
#
loop_
_entity.id
_entity.type
_entity.pdbx_description
1 polymer ?
#
loop_
_entity_poly.entity_id
_entity_poly.type
_entity_poly.pdbx_seq_one_letter_code
_entity_poly.pdbx_strand_id
1 'polypeptide(L)'
;MTQLSESVKELIAKARIISFAEWEQSHSKAAIAIFQAADDAFRYLSDEDLLQIQTLSSDNSELIPVAVLLRDRAAEIVDEARDQVLTTYPEIIQPGGGLYPPERAQACWRDFWHFLRCITYGIAGGHPEYTNPTGLHYMNLLYQELQVPLDAMLLGLKSIKAASLKRCPANQQETLNPYFDHLITRLATFQIL
;
A
#
# COMPACT_ATOMS: atom_id res chain seq x y z
N MET A 1 6.87 14.59 -22.71
CA MET A 1 6.83 13.47 -21.76
C MET A 1 7.89 12.48 -22.19
N THR A 2 8.95 12.32 -21.39
CA THR A 2 10.00 11.32 -21.67
C THR A 2 9.39 9.94 -21.50
N GLN A 3 9.42 9.12 -22.53
CA GLN A 3 8.85 7.77 -22.50
C GLN A 3 9.67 6.90 -21.54
N LEU A 4 9.00 6.13 -20.66
CA LEU A 4 9.67 5.18 -19.77
C LEU A 4 10.47 4.16 -20.60
N SER A 5 11.64 3.76 -20.11
CA SER A 5 12.44 2.70 -20.75
C SER A 5 11.70 1.37 -20.73
N GLU A 6 12.04 0.46 -21.65
CA GLU A 6 11.47 -0.90 -21.67
C GLU A 6 11.76 -1.66 -20.37
N SER A 7 12.98 -1.50 -19.82
CA SER A 7 13.36 -2.05 -18.52
C SER A 7 12.40 -1.61 -17.40
N VAL A 8 12.10 -0.30 -17.32
CA VAL A 8 11.17 0.24 -16.32
C VAL A 8 9.76 -0.33 -16.50
N LYS A 9 9.27 -0.46 -17.74
CA LYS A 9 7.95 -1.04 -18.02
C LYS A 9 7.87 -2.50 -17.59
N GLU A 10 8.91 -3.29 -17.85
CA GLU A 10 8.98 -4.68 -17.39
C GLU A 10 8.99 -4.79 -15.87
N LEU A 11 9.75 -3.92 -15.19
CA LEU A 11 9.81 -3.87 -13.73
C LEU A 11 8.45 -3.52 -13.13
N ILE A 12 7.74 -2.53 -13.69
CA ILE A 12 6.37 -2.17 -13.28
C ILE A 12 5.43 -3.38 -13.39
N ALA A 13 5.48 -4.12 -14.50
CA ALA A 13 4.62 -5.29 -14.68
C ALA A 13 4.89 -6.41 -13.67
N LYS A 14 6.16 -6.55 -13.23
CA LYS A 14 6.60 -7.59 -12.29
C LYS A 14 6.48 -7.16 -10.81
N ALA A 15 6.39 -5.87 -10.52
CA ALA A 15 6.31 -5.29 -9.16
C ALA A 15 4.93 -5.46 -8.49
N ARG A 16 4.33 -6.65 -8.61
CA ARG A 16 3.05 -6.99 -7.95
C ARG A 16 3.29 -7.42 -6.51
N ILE A 17 3.18 -6.47 -5.60
CA ILE A 17 3.59 -6.67 -4.19
C ILE A 17 2.57 -7.40 -3.33
N ILE A 18 1.37 -7.70 -3.82
CA ILE A 18 0.32 -8.42 -3.08
C ILE A 18 0.37 -9.91 -3.43
N SER A 19 0.14 -10.78 -2.45
CA SER A 19 -0.08 -12.21 -2.67
C SER A 19 -1.12 -12.74 -1.69
N PHE A 20 -2.01 -13.59 -2.19
CA PHE A 20 -3.00 -14.33 -1.39
C PHE A 20 -2.71 -15.84 -1.37
N ALA A 21 -1.55 -16.26 -1.86
CA ALA A 21 -1.22 -17.69 -2.02
C ALA A 21 -1.23 -18.46 -0.69
N GLU A 22 -0.82 -17.81 0.41
CA GLU A 22 -0.77 -18.44 1.74
C GLU A 22 -2.14 -18.41 2.45
N TRP A 23 -3.13 -17.71 1.89
CA TRP A 23 -4.43 -17.52 2.54
C TRP A 23 -5.36 -18.73 2.36
N GLU A 24 -5.02 -19.70 1.51
CA GLU A 24 -5.82 -20.92 1.31
C GLU A 24 -6.01 -21.74 2.60
N GLN A 25 -5.17 -21.51 3.61
CA GLN A 25 -5.27 -22.16 4.92
C GLN A 25 -6.35 -21.54 5.83
N SER A 26 -6.73 -20.28 5.60
CA SER A 26 -7.66 -19.51 6.44
C SER A 26 -8.87 -18.96 5.68
N HIS A 27 -8.85 -18.97 4.35
CA HIS A 27 -9.89 -18.41 3.50
C HIS A 27 -10.34 -19.41 2.44
N SER A 28 -11.64 -19.39 2.13
CA SER A 28 -12.16 -20.13 0.99
C SER A 28 -11.59 -19.58 -0.33
N LYS A 29 -11.49 -20.43 -1.36
CA LYS A 29 -11.09 -20.02 -2.71
C LYS A 29 -11.98 -18.89 -3.27
N ALA A 30 -13.26 -18.88 -2.91
CA ALA A 30 -14.19 -17.82 -3.32
C ALA A 30 -13.82 -16.47 -2.68
N ALA A 31 -13.48 -16.45 -1.39
CA ALA A 31 -13.04 -15.23 -0.72
C ALA A 31 -11.72 -14.71 -1.32
N ILE A 32 -10.74 -15.59 -1.53
CA ILE A 32 -9.46 -15.24 -2.16
C ILE A 32 -9.65 -14.65 -3.57
N ALA A 33 -10.59 -15.20 -4.36
CA ALA A 33 -10.88 -14.71 -5.69
C ALA A 33 -11.40 -13.26 -5.71
N ILE A 34 -12.13 -12.83 -4.66
CA ILE A 34 -12.61 -11.45 -4.53
C ILE A 34 -11.42 -10.49 -4.33
N PHE A 35 -10.52 -10.82 -3.40
CA PHE A 35 -9.30 -10.04 -3.17
C PHE A 35 -8.42 -9.97 -4.43
N GLN A 36 -8.24 -11.10 -5.11
CA GLN A 36 -7.47 -11.17 -6.36
C GLN A 36 -8.08 -10.30 -7.45
N ALA A 37 -9.40 -10.37 -7.65
CA ALA A 37 -10.11 -9.56 -8.65
C ALA A 37 -10.00 -8.05 -8.38
N ALA A 38 -10.05 -7.65 -7.10
CA ALA A 38 -9.83 -6.25 -6.73
C ALA A 38 -8.39 -5.80 -6.97
N ASP A 39 -7.39 -6.65 -6.67
CA ASP A 39 -5.99 -6.34 -6.94
C ASP A 39 -5.69 -6.24 -8.45
N ASP A 40 -6.21 -7.18 -9.25
CA ASP A 40 -6.07 -7.18 -10.71
C ASP A 40 -6.68 -5.92 -11.35
N ALA A 41 -7.72 -5.36 -10.74
CA ALA A 41 -8.36 -4.13 -11.18
C ALA A 41 -7.76 -2.86 -10.52
N PHE A 42 -6.68 -2.98 -9.74
CA PHE A 42 -6.02 -1.87 -9.04
C PHE A 42 -6.96 -0.99 -8.19
N ARG A 43 -8.03 -1.58 -7.63
CA ARG A 43 -9.11 -0.85 -6.94
C ARG A 43 -9.25 -1.30 -5.49
N TYR A 44 -9.72 -0.44 -4.60
CA TYR A 44 -10.10 -0.89 -3.25
C TYR A 44 -11.27 -1.90 -3.34
N LEU A 45 -11.44 -2.68 -2.27
CA LEU A 45 -12.60 -3.56 -2.13
C LEU A 45 -13.87 -2.70 -2.06
N SER A 46 -14.87 -3.05 -2.88
CA SER A 46 -16.18 -2.42 -2.86
C SER A 46 -16.98 -2.86 -1.62
N ASP A 47 -18.10 -2.20 -1.37
CA ASP A 47 -19.02 -2.66 -0.31
C ASP A 47 -19.56 -4.06 -0.58
N GLU A 48 -19.77 -4.40 -1.86
CA GLU A 48 -20.19 -5.75 -2.27
C GLU A 48 -19.09 -6.78 -2.02
N ASP A 49 -17.83 -6.47 -2.38
CA ASP A 49 -16.69 -7.35 -2.12
C ASP A 49 -16.58 -7.66 -0.63
N LEU A 50 -16.64 -6.62 0.21
CA LEU A 50 -16.49 -6.74 1.66
C LEU A 50 -17.64 -7.52 2.30
N LEU A 51 -18.88 -7.32 1.83
CA LEU A 51 -20.04 -8.09 2.28
C LEU A 51 -19.91 -9.58 1.92
N GLN A 52 -19.46 -9.88 0.70
CA GLN A 52 -19.22 -11.26 0.27
C GLN A 52 -18.08 -11.90 1.08
N ILE A 53 -16.97 -11.19 1.31
CA ILE A 53 -15.85 -11.65 2.14
C ILE A 53 -16.35 -11.97 3.56
N GLN A 54 -17.11 -11.08 4.18
CA GLN A 54 -17.68 -11.28 5.52
C GLN A 54 -18.62 -12.49 5.58
N THR A 55 -19.37 -12.75 4.51
CA THR A 55 -20.24 -13.93 4.42
C THR A 55 -19.44 -15.23 4.30
N LEU A 56 -18.28 -15.17 3.63
CA LEU A 56 -17.40 -16.31 3.37
C LEU A 56 -16.39 -16.58 4.50
N SER A 57 -16.20 -15.62 5.41
CA SER A 57 -15.29 -15.70 6.56
C SER A 57 -15.86 -14.86 7.71
N SER A 58 -16.30 -15.51 8.80
CA SER A 58 -16.83 -14.81 9.98
C SER A 58 -15.76 -14.20 10.87
N ASP A 59 -14.54 -14.72 10.80
CA ASP A 59 -13.50 -14.52 11.81
C ASP A 59 -12.84 -13.12 11.72
N ASN A 60 -12.98 -12.45 10.57
CA ASN A 60 -12.46 -11.11 10.31
C ASN A 60 -13.56 -10.02 10.31
N SER A 61 -14.78 -10.35 10.75
CA SER A 61 -15.94 -9.47 10.69
C SER A 61 -15.75 -8.11 11.41
N GLU A 62 -14.95 -8.07 12.48
CA GLU A 62 -14.64 -6.83 13.22
C GLU A 62 -13.66 -5.90 12.49
N LEU A 63 -12.88 -6.42 11.52
CA LEU A 63 -11.89 -5.67 10.75
C LEU A 63 -12.48 -5.07 9.46
N ILE A 64 -13.58 -5.61 8.96
CA ILE A 64 -14.26 -5.13 7.75
C ILE A 64 -14.67 -3.65 7.87
N PRO A 65 -15.29 -3.17 8.97
CA PRO A 65 -15.60 -1.75 9.14
C PRO A 65 -14.36 -0.84 9.12
N VAL A 66 -13.21 -1.34 9.58
CA VAL A 66 -11.94 -0.59 9.51
C VAL A 66 -11.48 -0.47 8.06
N ALA A 67 -11.53 -1.55 7.28
CA ALA A 67 -11.17 -1.51 5.87
C ALA A 67 -12.05 -0.54 5.07
N VAL A 68 -13.37 -0.52 5.33
CA VAL A 68 -14.32 0.48 4.78
C VAL A 68 -13.88 1.90 5.15
N LEU A 69 -13.67 2.16 6.44
CA LEU A 69 -13.30 3.48 6.93
C LEU A 69 -12.02 4.00 6.28
N LEU A 70 -10.98 3.17 6.21
CA LEU A 70 -9.69 3.56 5.63
C LEU A 70 -9.79 3.78 4.12
N ARG A 71 -10.56 2.95 3.40
CA ARG A 71 -10.87 3.15 1.98
C ARG A 71 -11.54 4.50 1.75
N ASP A 72 -12.60 4.79 2.51
CA ASP A 72 -13.42 5.98 2.31
C ASP A 72 -12.65 7.27 2.67
N ARG A 73 -11.63 7.15 3.53
CA ARG A 73 -10.74 8.25 3.94
C ARG A 73 -9.37 8.24 3.24
N ALA A 74 -9.19 7.40 2.22
CA ALA A 74 -7.88 7.20 1.59
C ALA A 74 -7.27 8.51 1.05
N ALA A 75 -8.09 9.38 0.45
CA ALA A 75 -7.62 10.68 -0.06
C ALA A 75 -7.07 11.56 1.07
N GLU A 76 -7.81 11.70 2.18
CA GLU A 76 -7.37 12.50 3.33
C GLU A 76 -6.10 11.93 3.99
N ILE A 77 -6.01 10.60 4.10
CA ILE A 77 -4.85 9.91 4.67
C ILE A 77 -3.60 10.15 3.81
N VAL A 78 -3.74 10.03 2.48
CA VAL A 78 -2.65 10.26 1.53
C VAL A 78 -2.23 11.72 1.53
N ASP A 79 -3.17 12.66 1.62
CA ASP A 79 -2.89 14.09 1.70
C ASP A 79 -2.12 14.44 2.98
N GLU A 80 -2.54 13.95 4.16
CA GLU A 80 -1.79 14.12 5.41
C GLU A 80 -0.37 13.56 5.33
N ALA A 81 -0.21 12.37 4.73
CA ALA A 81 1.10 11.75 4.56
C ALA A 81 2.00 12.54 3.59
N ARG A 82 1.43 13.03 2.49
CA ARG A 82 2.12 13.92 1.54
C ARG A 82 2.60 15.19 2.24
N ASP A 83 1.74 15.85 3.00
CA ASP A 83 2.07 17.11 3.66
C ASP A 83 3.20 16.92 4.68
N GLN A 84 3.22 15.79 5.39
CA GLN A 84 4.33 15.44 6.28
C GLN A 84 5.65 15.26 5.51
N VAL A 85 5.63 14.58 4.37
CA VAL A 85 6.82 14.40 3.51
C VAL A 85 7.33 15.74 2.98
N LEU A 86 6.43 16.59 2.49
CA LEU A 86 6.79 17.91 1.97
C LEU A 86 7.30 18.86 3.05
N THR A 87 6.76 18.76 4.27
CA THR A 87 7.26 19.55 5.42
C THR A 87 8.65 19.10 5.85
N THR A 88 8.92 17.79 5.84
CA THR A 88 10.24 17.26 6.22
C THR A 88 11.29 17.43 5.11
N TYR A 89 10.90 17.34 3.85
CA TYR A 89 11.77 17.47 2.68
C TYR A 89 11.26 18.54 1.71
N PRO A 90 11.31 19.84 2.06
CA PRO A 90 10.71 20.92 1.26
C PRO A 90 11.28 21.04 -0.16
N GLU A 91 12.56 20.71 -0.32
CA GLU A 91 13.26 20.77 -1.61
C GLU A 91 13.00 19.55 -2.51
N ILE A 92 12.31 18.50 -2.04
CA ILE A 92 12.19 17.22 -2.75
C ILE A 92 11.43 17.35 -4.08
N ILE A 93 10.54 18.34 -4.21
CA ILE A 93 9.76 18.64 -5.41
C ILE A 93 10.32 19.80 -6.23
N GLN A 94 11.39 20.46 -5.76
CA GLN A 94 12.04 21.55 -6.49
C GLN A 94 12.96 21.00 -7.58
N PRO A 95 13.36 21.81 -8.60
CA PRO A 95 14.32 21.37 -9.60
C PRO A 95 15.59 20.77 -8.97
N GLY A 96 15.90 19.52 -9.30
CA GLY A 96 17.01 18.75 -8.72
C GLY A 96 16.63 17.87 -7.52
N GLY A 97 15.42 18.04 -6.96
CA GLY A 97 14.87 17.16 -5.93
C GLY A 97 14.42 15.80 -6.47
N GLY A 98 14.40 14.78 -5.59
CA GLY A 98 14.11 13.39 -5.96
C GLY A 98 12.69 13.14 -6.50
N LEU A 99 11.74 14.03 -6.22
CA LEU A 99 10.35 13.97 -6.72
C LEU A 99 10.06 15.02 -7.79
N TYR A 100 11.08 15.70 -8.34
CA TYR A 100 10.97 16.52 -9.53
C TYR A 100 11.25 15.70 -10.80
N PRO A 101 10.55 15.92 -11.93
CA PRO A 101 9.49 16.91 -12.16
C PRO A 101 8.13 16.52 -11.55
N PRO A 102 7.08 17.37 -11.59
CA PRO A 102 5.80 17.12 -10.91
C PRO A 102 5.15 15.76 -11.18
N GLU A 103 5.39 15.14 -12.34
CA GLU A 103 4.90 13.80 -12.66
C GLU A 103 5.50 12.71 -11.76
N ARG A 104 6.75 12.89 -11.30
CA ARG A 104 7.39 12.01 -10.30
C ARG A 104 6.72 12.13 -8.94
N ALA A 105 6.44 13.36 -8.50
CA ALA A 105 5.69 13.57 -7.27
C ALA A 105 4.30 12.91 -7.34
N GLN A 106 3.58 13.11 -8.45
CA GLN A 106 2.27 12.46 -8.65
C GLN A 106 2.36 10.93 -8.63
N ALA A 107 3.42 10.35 -9.19
CA ALA A 107 3.66 8.91 -9.11
C ALA A 107 3.88 8.45 -7.65
N CYS A 108 4.68 9.18 -6.86
CA CYS A 108 4.90 8.89 -5.44
C CYS A 108 3.59 8.93 -4.64
N TRP A 109 2.73 9.94 -4.86
CA TRP A 109 1.45 10.04 -4.16
C TRP A 109 0.46 8.95 -4.58
N ARG A 110 0.53 8.50 -5.83
CA ARG A 110 -0.21 7.32 -6.30
C ARG A 110 0.28 6.04 -5.62
N ASP A 111 1.59 5.90 -5.40
CA ASP A 111 2.14 4.76 -4.66
C ASP A 111 1.62 4.74 -3.21
N PHE A 112 1.52 5.90 -2.54
CA PHE A 112 0.89 5.98 -1.20
C PHE A 112 -0.55 5.45 -1.20
N TRP A 113 -1.34 5.85 -2.19
CA TRP A 113 -2.72 5.37 -2.33
C TRP A 113 -2.77 3.86 -2.58
N HIS A 114 -1.86 3.31 -3.39
CA HIS A 114 -1.76 1.87 -3.62
C HIS A 114 -1.27 1.10 -2.39
N PHE A 115 -0.36 1.65 -1.59
CA PHE A 115 0.08 1.01 -0.35
C PHE A 115 -1.05 0.94 0.68
N LEU A 116 -1.80 2.02 0.86
CA LEU A 116 -2.97 1.99 1.73
C LEU A 116 -3.99 0.95 1.25
N ARG A 117 -4.23 0.83 -0.06
CA ARG A 117 -5.07 -0.24 -0.64
C ARG A 117 -4.58 -1.63 -0.24
N CYS A 118 -3.30 -1.91 -0.44
CA CYS A 118 -2.67 -3.17 -0.05
C CYS A 118 -2.86 -3.47 1.45
N ILE A 119 -2.64 -2.47 2.31
CA ILE A 119 -2.86 -2.58 3.75
C ILE A 119 -4.33 -2.90 4.06
N THR A 120 -5.29 -2.25 3.38
CA THR A 120 -6.72 -2.54 3.61
C THR A 120 -7.13 -3.95 3.20
N TYR A 121 -6.47 -4.57 2.22
CA TYR A 121 -6.71 -5.98 1.91
C TYR A 121 -6.22 -6.88 3.05
N GLY A 122 -5.01 -6.64 3.55
CA GLY A 122 -4.49 -7.35 4.72
C GLY A 122 -5.44 -7.26 5.90
N ILE A 123 -5.93 -6.05 6.22
CA ILE A 123 -6.89 -5.80 7.30
C ILE A 123 -8.21 -6.55 7.05
N ALA A 124 -8.81 -6.40 5.88
CA ALA A 124 -10.08 -7.07 5.55
C ALA A 124 -9.94 -8.61 5.55
N GLY A 125 -8.76 -9.12 5.19
CA GLY A 125 -8.45 -10.55 5.24
C GLY A 125 -7.95 -11.04 6.61
N GLY A 126 -7.76 -10.16 7.59
CA GLY A 126 -7.19 -10.55 8.88
C GLY A 126 -5.77 -11.13 8.81
N HIS A 127 -5.01 -10.85 7.75
CA HIS A 127 -3.68 -11.41 7.51
C HIS A 127 -2.61 -10.30 7.33
N PRO A 128 -1.74 -10.08 8.33
CA PRO A 128 -0.69 -9.05 8.24
C PRO A 128 0.35 -9.31 7.16
N GLU A 129 0.68 -10.58 6.90
CA GLU A 129 1.66 -10.97 5.88
C GLU A 129 0.96 -11.11 4.51
N TYR A 130 0.64 -9.99 3.86
CA TYR A 130 -0.10 -9.97 2.57
C TYR A 130 0.79 -9.70 1.35
N THR A 131 2.11 -9.60 1.53
CA THR A 131 3.03 -9.18 0.47
C THR A 131 3.69 -10.33 -0.27
N ASN A 132 3.90 -10.18 -1.57
CA ASN A 132 4.67 -11.08 -2.43
C ASN A 132 6.18 -10.76 -2.36
N PRO A 133 7.05 -11.66 -1.85
CA PRO A 133 8.50 -11.44 -1.84
C PRO A 133 9.11 -11.20 -3.22
N THR A 134 8.63 -11.91 -4.25
CA THR A 134 9.11 -11.73 -5.63
C THR A 134 8.68 -10.37 -6.19
N GLY A 135 7.44 -9.96 -5.94
CA GLY A 135 6.96 -8.63 -6.34
C GLY A 135 7.72 -7.50 -5.67
N LEU A 136 7.99 -7.63 -4.36
CA LEU A 136 8.81 -6.68 -3.61
C LEU A 136 10.25 -6.61 -4.14
N HIS A 137 10.84 -7.72 -4.55
CA HIS A 137 12.16 -7.72 -5.19
C HIS A 137 12.17 -6.88 -6.48
N TYR A 138 11.19 -7.07 -7.36
CA TYR A 138 11.09 -6.26 -8.58
C TYR A 138 10.77 -4.80 -8.31
N MET A 139 10.00 -4.51 -7.26
CA MET A 139 9.75 -3.15 -6.81
C MET A 139 11.04 -2.48 -6.30
N ASN A 140 11.90 -3.19 -5.58
CA ASN A 140 13.21 -2.66 -5.16
C ASN A 140 14.07 -2.30 -6.38
N LEU A 141 14.16 -3.19 -7.38
CA LEU A 141 14.86 -2.91 -8.64
C LEU A 141 14.25 -1.70 -9.37
N LEU A 142 12.91 -1.59 -9.40
CA LEU A 142 12.20 -0.45 -9.97
C LEU A 142 12.56 0.86 -9.25
N TYR A 143 12.61 0.83 -7.92
CA TYR A 143 12.91 2.02 -7.11
C TYR A 143 14.37 2.46 -7.27
N GLN A 144 15.29 1.50 -7.43
CA GLN A 144 16.68 1.76 -7.76
C GLN A 144 16.83 2.40 -9.15
N GLU A 145 16.22 1.80 -10.17
CA GLU A 145 16.23 2.30 -11.56
C GLU A 145 15.63 3.72 -11.65
N LEU A 146 14.54 3.96 -10.91
CA LEU A 146 13.87 5.26 -10.85
C LEU A 146 14.47 6.22 -9.81
N GLN A 147 15.55 5.84 -9.10
CA GLN A 147 16.19 6.63 -8.06
C GLN A 147 15.18 7.23 -7.06
N VAL A 148 14.23 6.41 -6.61
CA VAL A 148 13.19 6.84 -5.67
C VAL A 148 13.83 7.20 -4.32
N PRO A 149 13.51 8.37 -3.74
CA PRO A 149 14.04 8.77 -2.43
C PRO A 149 13.41 7.91 -1.32
N LEU A 150 14.07 6.80 -0.98
CA LEU A 150 13.53 5.78 -0.08
C LEU A 150 13.22 6.33 1.32
N ASP A 151 14.03 7.24 1.85
CA ASP A 151 13.78 7.87 3.15
C ASP A 151 12.46 8.67 3.18
N ALA A 152 12.14 9.36 2.09
CA ALA A 152 10.88 10.08 1.93
C ALA A 152 9.71 9.10 1.77
N MET A 153 9.91 8.00 1.05
CA MET A 153 8.91 6.93 0.91
C MET A 153 8.57 6.26 2.25
N LEU A 154 9.59 5.92 3.05
CA LEU A 154 9.41 5.32 4.37
C LEU A 154 8.76 6.29 5.36
N LEU A 155 9.12 7.58 5.32
CA LEU A 155 8.42 8.61 6.08
C LEU A 155 6.94 8.69 5.67
N GLY A 156 6.67 8.64 4.36
CA GLY A 156 5.32 8.59 3.80
C GLY A 156 4.49 7.44 4.37
N LEU A 157 5.01 6.21 4.30
CA LEU A 157 4.34 5.03 4.86
C LEU A 157 4.09 5.13 6.37
N LYS A 158 5.07 5.61 7.15
CA LYS A 158 4.88 5.86 8.59
C LYS A 158 3.80 6.91 8.85
N SER A 159 3.71 7.92 7.98
CA SER A 159 2.69 8.96 8.06
C SER A 159 1.31 8.44 7.66
N ILE A 160 1.21 7.55 6.65
CA ILE A 160 -0.01 6.82 6.31
C ILE A 160 -0.49 6.00 7.51
N LYS A 161 0.41 5.27 8.18
CA LYS A 161 0.09 4.55 9.42
C LYS A 161 -0.48 5.50 10.47
N ALA A 162 0.23 6.58 10.78
CA ALA A 162 -0.22 7.55 11.79
C ALA A 162 -1.58 8.18 11.44
N ALA A 163 -1.78 8.63 10.21
CA ALA A 163 -3.03 9.24 9.74
C ALA A 163 -4.19 8.23 9.71
N SER A 164 -3.91 6.96 9.38
CA SER A 164 -4.91 5.89 9.41
C SER A 164 -5.35 5.58 10.85
N LEU A 165 -4.40 5.39 11.78
CA LEU A 165 -4.71 5.04 13.17
C LEU A 165 -5.48 6.14 13.90
N LYS A 166 -5.24 7.43 13.59
CA LYS A 166 -6.04 8.55 14.13
C LYS A 166 -7.53 8.44 13.83
N ARG A 167 -7.90 7.76 12.74
CA ARG A 167 -9.30 7.56 12.32
C ARG A 167 -9.92 6.32 12.97
N CYS A 168 -9.10 5.37 13.39
CA CYS A 168 -9.56 4.13 13.99
C CYS A 168 -9.80 4.25 15.50
N PRO A 169 -10.75 3.48 16.05
CA PRO A 169 -10.96 3.37 17.49
C PRO A 169 -9.67 3.01 18.24
N ALA A 170 -9.41 3.68 19.37
CA ALA A 170 -8.17 3.49 20.13
C ALA A 170 -7.92 2.03 20.55
N ASN A 171 -8.98 1.28 20.87
CA ASN A 171 -8.91 -0.13 21.25
C ASN A 171 -8.56 -1.08 20.09
N GLN A 172 -8.61 -0.62 18.84
CA GLN A 172 -8.23 -1.42 17.66
C GLN A 172 -6.83 -1.08 17.14
N GLN A 173 -6.23 0.04 17.57
CA GLN A 173 -4.95 0.50 16.99
C GLN A 173 -3.81 -0.51 17.19
N GLU A 174 -3.73 -1.16 18.35
CA GLU A 174 -2.72 -2.19 18.61
C GLU A 174 -2.85 -3.38 17.65
N THR A 175 -4.08 -3.85 17.40
CA THR A 175 -4.39 -4.92 16.45
C THR A 175 -4.08 -4.52 15.01
N LEU A 176 -4.17 -3.23 14.67
CA LEU A 176 -3.94 -2.73 13.31
C LEU A 176 -2.45 -2.48 13.01
N ASN A 177 -1.62 -2.25 14.02
CA ASN A 177 -0.19 -1.97 13.84
C ASN A 177 0.54 -2.97 12.91
N PRO A 178 0.38 -4.30 13.07
CA PRO A 178 1.09 -5.28 12.25
C PRO A 178 0.86 -5.13 10.74
N TYR A 179 -0.33 -4.73 10.29
CA TYR A 179 -0.64 -4.59 8.87
C TYR A 179 0.16 -3.47 8.20
N PHE A 180 0.41 -2.37 8.94
CA PHE A 180 1.24 -1.27 8.46
C PHE A 180 2.73 -1.58 8.64
N ASP A 181 3.10 -2.13 9.80
CA ASP A 181 4.49 -2.41 10.15
C ASP A 181 5.11 -3.47 9.23
N HIS A 182 4.30 -4.43 8.77
CA HIS A 182 4.71 -5.39 7.75
C HIS A 182 5.26 -4.67 6.51
N LEU A 183 4.45 -3.86 5.84
CA LEU A 183 4.86 -3.17 4.62
C LEU A 183 6.02 -2.19 4.85
N ILE A 184 6.00 -1.45 5.96
CA ILE A 184 7.09 -0.54 6.35
C ILE A 184 8.39 -1.33 6.49
N THR A 185 8.37 -2.46 7.20
CA THR A 185 9.55 -3.30 7.42
C THR A 185 10.04 -3.91 6.11
N ARG A 186 9.13 -4.40 5.26
CA ARG A 186 9.49 -4.91 3.93
C ARG A 186 10.20 -3.85 3.08
N LEU A 187 9.64 -2.64 2.99
CA LEU A 187 10.24 -1.56 2.20
C LEU A 187 11.54 -1.02 2.83
N ALA A 188 11.68 -1.08 4.15
CA ALA A 188 12.92 -0.66 4.83
C ALA A 188 14.12 -1.56 4.49
N THR A 189 13.88 -2.76 3.94
CA THR A 189 14.96 -3.64 3.45
C THR A 189 15.46 -3.30 2.05
N PHE A 190 14.82 -2.35 1.36
CA PHE A 190 15.24 -1.93 0.03
C PHE A 190 16.62 -1.27 0.09
N GLN A 191 17.42 -1.52 -0.94
CA GLN A 191 18.79 -1.03 -0.99
C GLN A 191 18.85 0.23 -1.84
N ILE A 192 19.54 1.24 -1.33
CA ILE A 192 19.91 2.43 -2.10
C ILE A 192 21.21 2.07 -2.85
N LEU A 193 21.23 2.22 -4.17
CA LEU A 193 22.45 2.09 -4.99
C LEU A 193 23.29 3.36 -4.93
#